data_AF-A0A4Y7SPP7-F1
#
_entry.id   AF-A0A4Y7SPP7-F1
#
_cell.length_a   1.000
_cell.length_b   1.000
_cell.length_c   1.000
_cell.angle_alpha   90.00
_cell.angle_beta   90.00
_cell.angle_gamma   90.00
#
_symmetry.space_group_name_H-M   'P 1'
#
loop_
_entity.id
_entity.type
_entity.pdbx_description
1 polymer ?
#
loop_
_entity_poly.entity_id
_entity_poly.type
_entity_poly.pdbx_seq_one_letter_code
_entity_poly.pdbx_strand_id
1 'polypeptide(L)'
;MQNFQNISTIAVRNFDGAGHTSYTKASIQLRYTLSEQGSNGWTGDFFHLPEVTLEFTHHPLSLTDIFASITSNFDLTPAQSLEIFRCGDIPPEMLLQVFCRLPNLDRINLSLTPVHGFFGVMGRDPAKEDREGVSKPYFPALIYIDLTSIDFGSGPMSKEDAIISICSALNQRPAQHFVEEVRLHHCENFGADKFELFCNLVNPAIDVYWSGGKVESVGEGEETNV
;
A
#
# COMPACT_ATOMS: atom_id res chain seq x y z
N MET A 1 -22.65 23.45 -0.07
CA MET A 1 -21.55 22.48 -0.31
C MET A 1 -22.14 21.10 -0.06
N GLN A 2 -22.07 20.18 -1.03
CA GLN A 2 -22.37 18.77 -0.75
C GLN A 2 -21.30 18.30 0.24
N ASN A 3 -21.73 17.85 1.42
CA ASN A 3 -20.80 17.29 2.39
C ASN A 3 -20.31 15.95 1.84
N PHE A 4 -19.00 15.82 1.65
CA PHE A 4 -18.32 14.57 1.32
C PHE A 4 -18.37 13.62 2.52
N GLN A 5 -19.57 13.18 2.89
CA GLN A 5 -19.81 12.25 3.98
C GLN A 5 -19.69 10.82 3.46
N ASN A 6 -19.25 9.93 4.34
CA ASN A 6 -19.18 8.49 4.12
C ASN A 6 -18.17 8.07 3.03
N ILE A 7 -17.02 8.75 2.94
CA ILE A 7 -15.90 8.27 2.11
C ILE A 7 -15.47 6.91 2.65
N SER A 8 -15.57 5.85 1.84
CA SER A 8 -15.10 4.51 2.22
C SER A 8 -13.67 4.26 1.80
N THR A 9 -13.27 4.84 0.67
CA THR A 9 -12.01 4.51 0.01
C THR A 9 -11.28 5.79 -0.33
N ILE A 10 -9.99 5.80 -0.02
CA ILE A 10 -9.06 6.85 -0.42
C ILE A 10 -8.05 6.21 -1.36
N ALA A 11 -7.98 6.70 -2.58
CA ALA A 11 -7.01 6.23 -3.56
C ALA A 11 -6.01 7.35 -3.87
N VAL A 12 -4.71 7.02 -3.81
CA VAL A 12 -3.59 7.89 -4.15
C VAL A 12 -2.87 7.26 -5.33
N ARG A 13 -2.81 7.96 -6.47
CA ARG A 13 -2.24 7.43 -7.70
C ARG A 13 -1.22 8.41 -8.27
N ASN A 14 -0.01 7.96 -8.54
CA ASN A 14 0.98 8.74 -9.26
C ASN A 14 1.27 8.13 -10.63
N PHE A 15 1.18 8.94 -11.69
CA PHE A 15 1.42 8.52 -13.06
C PHE A 15 2.76 9.02 -13.63
N ASP A 16 3.62 9.56 -12.77
CA ASP A 16 4.97 9.94 -13.12
C ASP A 16 5.81 8.70 -13.50
N GLY A 17 6.54 8.81 -14.62
CA GLY A 17 7.37 7.74 -15.15
C GLY A 17 6.66 6.63 -15.95
N ALA A 18 5.36 6.72 -16.21
CA ALA A 18 4.57 5.66 -16.86
C ALA A 18 4.85 5.34 -18.34
N GLY A 19 5.76 6.03 -19.01
CA GLY A 19 5.79 6.03 -20.47
C GLY A 19 4.47 6.52 -21.09
N HIS A 20 3.54 7.05 -20.29
CA HIS A 20 2.29 7.66 -20.74
C HIS A 20 2.61 9.04 -21.30
N THR A 21 2.94 9.07 -22.59
CA THR A 21 3.16 10.28 -23.38
C THR A 21 1.92 11.17 -23.46
N SER A 22 0.75 10.68 -23.03
CA SER A 22 -0.51 11.42 -23.04
C SER A 22 -0.59 12.52 -21.99
N TYR A 23 0.16 12.43 -20.88
CA TYR A 23 0.10 13.41 -19.80
C TYR A 23 1.28 14.37 -19.87
N THR A 24 1.30 15.29 -20.82
CA THR A 24 2.43 16.22 -20.99
C THR A 24 2.41 17.39 -19.99
N LYS A 25 1.43 17.47 -19.09
CA LYS A 25 1.23 18.61 -18.18
C LYS A 25 1.07 18.15 -16.75
N ALA A 26 1.64 18.93 -15.83
CA ALA A 26 1.39 18.82 -14.41
C ALA A 26 -0.13 18.85 -14.14
N SER A 27 -0.65 17.87 -13.42
CA SER A 27 -2.05 17.86 -13.02
C SER A 27 -2.25 17.18 -11.67
N ILE A 28 -3.23 17.68 -10.93
CA ILE A 28 -3.77 17.05 -9.74
C ILE A 28 -5.26 16.90 -10.00
N GLN A 29 -5.75 15.67 -9.94
CA GLN A 29 -7.17 15.41 -10.06
C GLN A 29 -7.69 14.84 -8.75
N LEU A 30 -8.70 15.52 -8.21
CA LEU A 30 -9.50 15.03 -7.11
C LEU A 30 -10.83 14.56 -7.69
N ARG A 31 -11.11 13.26 -7.60
CA ARG A 31 -12.38 12.69 -8.04
C ARG A 31 -13.14 12.17 -6.83
N TYR A 32 -14.42 12.49 -6.77
CA TYR A 32 -15.37 11.83 -5.88
C TYR A 32 -16.30 11.01 -6.77
N THR A 33 -16.26 9.70 -6.62
CA THR A 33 -17.11 8.79 -7.39
C THR A 33 -18.02 8.03 -6.45
N LEU A 34 -19.33 8.16 -6.69
CA LEU A 34 -20.29 7.17 -6.23
C LEU A 34 -20.11 5.99 -7.19
N SER A 35 -19.45 4.92 -6.74
CA SER A 35 -19.21 3.74 -7.57
C SER A 35 -20.53 3.23 -8.15
N GLU A 36 -20.77 3.38 -9.46
CA GLU A 36 -21.86 2.72 -10.16
C GLU A 36 -21.28 1.48 -10.85
N GLN A 37 -21.42 0.32 -10.20
CA GLN A 37 -20.93 -0.99 -10.64
C GLN A 37 -19.40 -1.11 -10.78
N GLY A 38 -18.81 -2.00 -9.98
CA GLY A 38 -17.41 -2.38 -10.10
C GLY A 38 -17.09 -2.95 -11.49
N SER A 39 -16.49 -2.14 -12.35
CA SER A 39 -16.08 -2.54 -13.70
C SER A 39 -14.78 -3.34 -13.72
N ASN A 40 -14.15 -3.57 -12.57
CA ASN A 40 -12.77 -4.09 -12.51
C ASN A 40 -12.67 -5.38 -11.69
N GLY A 41 -13.51 -6.40 -11.93
CA GLY A 41 -13.21 -7.81 -11.59
C GLY A 41 -12.91 -8.21 -10.12
N TRP A 42 -12.89 -7.28 -9.16
CA TRP A 42 -12.66 -7.57 -7.75
C TRP A 42 -13.98 -7.98 -7.10
N THR A 43 -14.20 -9.28 -6.98
CA THR A 43 -15.37 -9.91 -6.40
C THR A 43 -15.36 -9.86 -4.86
N GLY A 44 -15.49 -8.66 -4.31
CA GLY A 44 -15.90 -8.45 -2.92
C GLY A 44 -17.15 -7.58 -2.92
N ASP A 45 -18.13 -7.90 -2.07
CA ASP A 45 -19.47 -7.29 -1.96
C ASP A 45 -19.49 -5.80 -1.55
N PHE A 46 -18.52 -4.99 -1.97
CA PHE A 46 -18.47 -3.56 -1.70
C PHE A 46 -19.38 -2.81 -2.67
N PHE A 47 -20.67 -2.80 -2.34
CA PHE A 47 -21.70 -1.99 -2.97
C PHE A 47 -21.35 -0.50 -2.90
N HIS A 48 -21.27 0.18 -4.04
CA HIS A 48 -21.55 1.62 -4.21
C HIS A 48 -20.96 2.60 -3.19
N LEU A 49 -19.79 2.32 -2.62
CA LEU A 49 -19.26 3.19 -1.60
C LEU A 49 -18.53 4.41 -2.22
N PRO A 50 -18.62 5.59 -1.61
CA PRO A 50 -17.94 6.77 -2.10
C PRO A 50 -16.41 6.65 -2.01
N GLU A 51 -15.73 6.84 -3.16
CA GLU A 51 -14.27 6.89 -3.23
C GLU A 51 -13.80 8.34 -3.46
N VAL A 52 -12.72 8.72 -2.77
CA VAL A 52 -11.92 9.90 -3.09
C VAL A 52 -10.62 9.46 -3.74
N THR A 53 -10.44 9.78 -5.03
CA THR A 53 -9.21 9.51 -5.76
C THR A 53 -8.39 10.79 -5.92
N LEU A 54 -7.10 10.68 -5.63
CA LEU A 54 -6.07 11.70 -5.79
C LEU A 54 -5.09 11.22 -6.85
N GLU A 55 -5.12 11.84 -8.02
CA GLU A 55 -4.23 11.47 -9.12
C GLU A 55 -3.22 12.59 -9.39
N PHE A 56 -1.95 12.22 -9.47
CA PHE A 56 -0.83 13.12 -9.70
C PHE A 56 -0.16 12.81 -11.04
N THR A 57 0.22 13.87 -11.75
CA THR A 57 1.13 13.79 -12.89
C THR A 57 1.99 15.04 -12.95
N HIS A 58 3.23 14.87 -13.32
CA HIS A 58 4.35 15.79 -13.36
C HIS A 58 4.31 16.84 -12.25
N HIS A 59 4.13 16.42 -11.00
CA HIS A 59 3.76 17.35 -9.94
C HIS A 59 4.92 18.32 -9.62
N PRO A 60 4.72 19.65 -9.70
CA PRO A 60 5.72 20.63 -9.28
C PRO A 60 5.51 21.06 -7.81
N LEU A 61 4.46 20.56 -7.17
CA LEU A 61 3.99 20.98 -5.85
C LEU A 61 4.47 20.01 -4.76
N SER A 62 4.62 20.56 -3.55
CA SER A 62 4.86 19.76 -2.35
C SER A 62 3.65 18.86 -2.08
N LEU A 63 3.82 17.55 -2.25
CA LEU A 63 2.80 16.55 -1.90
C LEU A 63 2.33 16.69 -0.44
N THR A 64 3.22 17.14 0.45
CA THR A 64 2.87 17.42 1.86
C THR A 64 1.74 18.43 1.96
N ASP A 65 1.80 19.54 1.21
CA ASP A 65 0.79 20.60 1.28
C ASP A 65 -0.54 20.11 0.71
N ILE A 66 -0.49 19.27 -0.32
CA ILE A 66 -1.69 18.68 -0.93
C ILE A 66 -2.37 17.75 0.07
N PHE A 67 -1.64 16.80 0.66
CA PHE A 67 -2.20 15.91 1.66
C PHE A 67 -2.70 16.64 2.91
N ALA A 68 -1.98 17.68 3.37
CA ALA A 68 -2.43 18.53 4.46
C ALA A 68 -3.74 19.27 4.10
N SER A 69 -3.86 19.77 2.87
CA SER A 69 -5.10 20.40 2.39
C SER A 69 -6.24 19.39 2.32
N ILE A 70 -5.99 18.15 1.88
CA ILE A 70 -7.04 17.14 1.77
C ILE A 70 -7.52 16.72 3.15
N THR A 71 -6.61 16.38 4.07
CA THR A 71 -6.97 15.97 5.43
C THR A 71 -7.64 17.08 6.25
N SER A 72 -7.43 18.35 5.92
CA SER A 72 -8.11 19.48 6.57
C SER A 72 -9.49 19.81 5.99
N ASN A 73 -9.78 19.41 4.75
CA ASN A 73 -11.03 19.75 4.06
C ASN A 73 -11.98 18.55 3.87
N PHE A 74 -11.47 17.32 3.93
CA PHE A 74 -12.25 16.09 3.79
C PHE A 74 -12.28 15.33 5.11
N ASP A 75 -13.48 14.94 5.54
CA ASP A 75 -13.62 14.01 6.65
C ASP A 75 -13.33 12.59 6.15
N LEU A 76 -12.07 12.20 6.30
CA LEU A 76 -11.57 10.89 5.91
C LEU A 76 -11.81 9.82 7.00
N THR A 77 -12.36 10.19 8.17
CA THR A 77 -12.54 9.26 9.28
C THR A 77 -13.42 8.05 8.98
N PRO A 78 -14.43 8.10 8.08
CA PRO A 78 -15.22 6.93 7.72
C PRO A 78 -14.48 5.96 6.79
N ALA A 79 -13.32 6.32 6.25
CA ALA A 79 -12.62 5.50 5.27
C ALA A 79 -12.15 4.18 5.89
N GLN A 80 -12.46 3.10 5.18
CA GLN A 80 -12.11 1.73 5.50
C GLN A 80 -10.93 1.25 4.65
N SER A 81 -10.78 1.78 3.43
CA SER A 81 -9.76 1.34 2.49
C SER A 81 -8.84 2.48 2.03
N LEU A 82 -7.53 2.18 1.98
CA LEU A 82 -6.51 3.04 1.39
C LEU A 82 -5.84 2.30 0.24
N GLU A 83 -5.86 2.89 -0.94
CA GLU A 83 -5.17 2.40 -2.12
C GLU A 83 -4.03 3.34 -2.49
N ILE A 84 -2.82 2.81 -2.65
CA ILE A 84 -1.65 3.57 -3.06
C ILE A 84 -1.08 2.91 -4.30
N PHE A 85 -1.16 3.64 -5.42
CA PHE A 85 -0.75 3.15 -6.73
C PHE A 85 0.41 3.98 -7.26
N ARG A 86 1.52 3.31 -7.58
CA ARG A 86 2.68 3.88 -8.28
C ARG A 86 3.34 5.08 -7.60
N CYS A 87 3.30 5.15 -6.28
CA CYS A 87 3.79 6.29 -5.50
C CYS A 87 5.28 6.15 -5.09
N GLY A 88 6.15 5.67 -5.98
CA GLY A 88 7.55 5.34 -5.64
C GLY A 88 8.48 6.52 -5.40
N ASP A 89 8.08 7.70 -5.80
CA ASP A 89 8.72 8.98 -5.53
C ASP A 89 8.16 9.68 -4.27
N ILE A 90 7.09 9.15 -3.67
CA ILE A 90 6.51 9.70 -2.44
C ILE A 90 7.26 9.12 -1.23
N PRO A 91 7.82 9.97 -0.36
CA PRO A 91 8.44 9.51 0.88
C PRO A 91 7.45 8.70 1.75
N PRO A 92 7.80 7.48 2.18
CA PRO A 92 6.88 6.64 2.94
C PRO A 92 6.42 7.26 4.26
N GLU A 93 7.27 8.05 4.92
CA GLU A 93 6.92 8.82 6.12
C GLU A 93 5.75 9.77 5.87
N MET A 94 5.67 10.36 4.67
CA MET A 94 4.61 11.28 4.31
C MET A 94 3.27 10.55 4.21
N LEU A 95 3.23 9.41 3.52
CA LEU A 95 2.01 8.60 3.40
C LEU A 95 1.52 8.15 4.78
N LEU A 96 2.43 7.68 5.63
CA LEU A 96 2.09 7.29 7.00
C LEU A 96 1.60 8.49 7.83
N GLN A 97 2.28 9.63 7.83
CA GLN A 97 1.84 10.80 8.60
C GLN A 97 0.41 11.24 8.28
N VAL A 98 0.00 11.07 7.02
CA VAL A 98 -1.32 11.49 6.53
C VAL A 98 -2.40 10.48 6.89
N PHE A 99 -2.14 9.18 6.71
CA PHE A 99 -3.19 8.17 6.77
C PHE A 99 -3.15 7.26 8.02
N CYS A 100 -2.05 7.25 8.79
CA CYS A 100 -1.85 6.28 9.88
C CYS A 100 -2.83 6.40 11.04
N ARG A 101 -3.57 7.51 11.15
CA ARG A 101 -4.53 7.78 12.22
C ARG A 101 -5.99 7.62 11.80
N LEU A 102 -6.24 7.11 10.60
CA LEU A 102 -7.60 6.81 10.16
C LEU A 102 -8.15 5.65 10.99
N PRO A 103 -9.18 5.89 11.83
CA PRO A 103 -9.55 4.96 12.89
C PRO A 103 -10.26 3.71 12.38
N ASN A 104 -10.88 3.80 11.20
CA ASN A 104 -11.69 2.74 10.60
C ASN A 104 -10.98 2.05 9.43
N LEU A 105 -9.73 2.43 9.14
CA LEU A 105 -8.99 1.87 8.02
C LEU A 105 -8.62 0.42 8.29
N ASP A 106 -9.35 -0.49 7.65
CA ASP A 106 -9.23 -1.93 7.82
C ASP A 106 -8.45 -2.61 6.69
N ARG A 107 -8.27 -1.89 5.57
CA ARG A 107 -7.66 -2.39 4.34
C ARG A 107 -6.63 -1.42 3.76
N ILE A 108 -5.43 -1.91 3.49
CA ILE A 108 -4.41 -1.19 2.71
C ILE A 108 -4.08 -1.99 1.46
N ASN A 109 -4.13 -1.34 0.29
CA ASN A 109 -3.63 -1.86 -0.97
C ASN A 109 -2.44 -1.00 -1.43
N LEU A 110 -1.27 -1.62 -1.60
CA LEU A 110 -0.10 -0.99 -2.18
C LEU A 110 0.17 -1.68 -3.52
N SER A 111 0.14 -0.90 -4.60
CA SER A 111 0.40 -1.42 -5.94
C SER A 111 1.48 -0.64 -6.66
N LEU A 112 2.43 -1.36 -7.27
CA LEU A 112 3.58 -0.79 -8.00
C LEU A 112 4.30 0.32 -7.19
N THR A 113 4.32 0.19 -5.87
CA THR A 113 4.84 1.19 -4.93
C THR A 113 5.90 0.51 -4.06
N PRO A 114 7.10 1.09 -3.87
CA PRO A 114 8.09 0.57 -2.94
C PRO A 114 7.51 0.47 -1.53
N VAL A 115 7.43 -0.75 -1.01
CA VAL A 115 6.76 -1.01 0.28
C VAL A 115 7.72 -1.01 1.47
N HIS A 116 9.01 -1.22 1.23
CA HIS A 116 10.01 -1.41 2.29
C HIS A 116 10.04 -0.23 3.27
N GLY A 117 10.10 1.02 2.77
CA GLY A 117 10.14 2.18 3.64
C GLY A 117 8.81 2.41 4.36
N PHE A 118 7.69 2.07 3.73
CA PHE A 118 6.37 2.14 4.37
C PHE A 118 6.31 1.20 5.56
N PHE A 119 6.66 -0.08 5.38
CA PHE A 119 6.67 -1.03 6.48
C PHE A 119 7.78 -0.75 7.50
N GLY A 120 8.94 -0.24 7.08
CA GLY A 120 10.01 0.19 7.99
C GLY A 120 9.58 1.33 8.93
N VAL A 121 8.79 2.28 8.43
CA VAL A 121 8.18 3.33 9.27
C VAL A 121 7.06 2.75 10.13
N MET A 122 6.21 1.88 9.56
CA MET A 122 5.12 1.24 10.28
C MET A 122 5.61 0.38 11.46
N GLY A 123 6.77 -0.29 11.33
CA GLY A 123 7.39 -1.04 12.42
C GLY A 123 7.92 -0.18 13.58
N ARG A 124 8.00 1.14 13.41
CA ARG A 124 8.24 2.12 14.49
C ARG A 124 6.92 2.61 15.08
N ASP A 125 5.98 1.67 15.25
CA ASP A 125 4.64 1.94 15.75
C ASP A 125 4.71 2.55 17.17
N PRO A 126 4.06 3.70 17.44
CA PRO A 126 4.10 4.35 18.75
C PRO A 126 3.49 3.48 19.87
N ALA A 127 2.57 2.56 19.55
CA ALA A 127 2.00 1.64 20.54
C ALA A 127 2.99 0.56 21.00
N LYS A 128 4.13 0.39 20.32
CA LYS A 128 5.16 -0.59 20.71
C LYS A 128 5.88 -0.22 22.01
N GLU A 129 6.11 1.07 22.22
CA GLU A 129 6.87 1.59 23.38
C GLU A 129 5.95 2.01 24.53
N ASP A 130 4.64 2.08 24.27
CA ASP A 130 3.67 2.55 25.25
C ASP A 130 3.26 1.45 26.24
N ARG A 131 3.93 1.45 27.38
CA ARG A 131 3.63 0.56 28.51
C ARG A 131 2.31 0.89 29.21
N GLU A 132 1.81 2.12 29.04
CA GLU A 132 0.59 2.62 29.66
C GLU A 132 -0.64 2.38 28.76
N GLY A 133 -0.42 1.99 27.50
CA GLY A 133 -1.49 1.68 26.55
C GLY A 133 -2.27 2.91 26.06
N VAL A 134 -1.67 4.10 26.16
CA VAL A 134 -2.32 5.38 25.81
C VAL A 134 -2.24 5.64 24.30
N SER A 135 -1.17 5.19 23.66
CA SER A 135 -0.83 5.38 22.27
C SER A 135 -1.53 4.34 21.42
N LYS A 136 -2.25 4.83 20.41
CA LYS A 136 -2.89 3.98 19.41
C LYS A 136 -1.87 3.59 18.35
N PRO A 137 -1.92 2.33 17.86
CA PRO A 137 -1.04 1.94 16.79
C PRO A 137 -1.37 2.67 15.49
N TYR A 138 -0.43 2.64 14.56
CA TYR A 138 -0.71 3.02 13.19
C TYR A 138 -1.75 2.06 12.60
N PHE A 139 -2.81 2.63 12.01
CA PHE A 139 -3.95 1.91 11.46
C PHE A 139 -4.56 0.92 12.46
N PRO A 140 -5.25 1.42 13.50
CA PRO A 140 -5.73 0.58 14.61
C PRO A 140 -6.80 -0.45 14.21
N ALA A 141 -7.49 -0.26 13.08
CA ALA A 141 -8.48 -1.20 12.57
C ALA A 141 -7.93 -2.11 11.45
N LEU A 142 -6.64 -2.00 11.10
CA LEU A 142 -6.08 -2.72 9.95
C LEU A 142 -6.08 -4.22 10.17
N ILE A 143 -6.82 -4.93 9.32
CA ILE A 143 -6.93 -6.40 9.31
C ILE A 143 -6.43 -7.01 8.00
N TYR A 144 -6.40 -6.25 6.91
CA TYR A 144 -6.11 -6.77 5.58
C TYR A 144 -5.09 -5.91 4.83
N ILE A 145 -4.08 -6.56 4.26
CA ILE A 145 -3.06 -5.93 3.41
C ILE A 145 -2.99 -6.63 2.06
N ASP A 146 -2.97 -5.85 1.00
CA ASP A 146 -2.77 -6.31 -0.37
C ASP A 146 -1.56 -5.62 -0.99
N LEU A 147 -0.60 -6.43 -1.43
CA LEU A 147 0.59 -5.99 -2.13
C LEU A 147 0.52 -6.51 -3.57
N THR A 148 0.27 -5.60 -4.52
CA THR A 148 0.06 -5.95 -5.92
C THR A 148 1.18 -5.41 -6.82
N SER A 149 1.82 -6.29 -7.59
CA SER A 149 2.92 -5.93 -8.50
C SER A 149 4.03 -5.17 -7.79
N ILE A 150 4.38 -5.62 -6.58
CA ILE A 150 5.52 -5.08 -5.84
C ILE A 150 6.79 -5.73 -6.38
N ASP A 151 7.75 -4.91 -6.77
CA ASP A 151 9.08 -5.38 -7.10
C ASP A 151 9.98 -5.35 -5.86
N PHE A 152 10.33 -6.53 -5.36
CA PHE A 152 11.23 -6.68 -4.20
C PHE A 152 12.70 -6.48 -4.57
N GLY A 153 13.04 -6.40 -5.86
CA GLY A 153 14.40 -6.24 -6.36
C GLY A 153 14.78 -4.82 -6.80
N SER A 154 13.82 -3.93 -7.04
CA SER A 154 14.11 -2.52 -7.36
C SER A 154 14.24 -1.68 -6.09
N GLY A 155 15.48 -1.44 -5.69
CA GLY A 155 15.76 -0.52 -4.60
C GLY A 155 17.18 -0.66 -4.06
N PRO A 156 17.54 0.21 -3.11
CA PRO A 156 18.82 0.11 -2.41
C PRO A 156 18.85 -1.06 -1.40
N MET A 157 17.72 -1.72 -1.16
CA MET A 157 17.54 -2.77 -0.15
C MET A 157 17.48 -4.15 -0.81
N SER A 158 18.00 -5.18 -0.13
CA SER A 158 17.88 -6.55 -0.61
C SER A 158 16.43 -7.06 -0.52
N LYS A 159 16.11 -8.08 -1.30
CA LYS A 159 14.79 -8.72 -1.31
C LYS A 159 14.43 -9.26 0.08
N GLU A 160 15.41 -9.88 0.74
CA GLU A 160 15.33 -10.44 2.08
C GLU A 160 15.09 -9.35 3.13
N ASP A 161 15.80 -8.23 3.06
CA ASP A 161 15.61 -7.12 3.99
C ASP A 161 14.21 -6.50 3.87
N ALA A 162 13.69 -6.39 2.64
CA ALA A 162 12.32 -5.92 2.41
C ALA A 162 11.29 -6.88 3.06
N ILE A 163 11.45 -8.19 2.89
CA ILE A 163 10.62 -9.22 3.53
C ILE A 163 10.70 -9.12 5.05
N ILE A 164 11.92 -9.07 5.59
CA ILE A 164 12.16 -8.94 7.04
C ILE A 164 11.49 -7.68 7.57
N SER A 165 11.58 -6.55 6.84
CA SER A 165 10.95 -5.30 7.25
C SER A 165 9.43 -5.41 7.29
N ILE A 166 8.80 -6.08 6.32
CA ILE A 166 7.36 -6.31 6.31
C ILE A 166 6.96 -7.18 7.51
N CYS A 167 7.56 -8.37 7.64
CA CYS A 167 7.21 -9.31 8.71
C CYS A 167 7.45 -8.72 10.09
N SER A 168 8.56 -7.97 10.27
CA SER A 168 8.88 -7.27 11.51
C SER A 168 7.80 -6.24 11.88
N ALA A 169 7.32 -5.45 10.91
CA ALA A 169 6.27 -4.48 11.14
C ALA A 169 4.94 -5.14 11.55
N LEU A 170 4.57 -6.25 10.91
CA LEU A 170 3.34 -6.98 11.21
C LEU A 170 3.40 -7.68 12.57
N ASN A 171 4.51 -8.35 12.87
CA ASN A 171 4.67 -9.12 14.11
C ASN A 171 4.79 -8.26 15.37
N GLN A 172 5.18 -6.99 15.22
CA GLN A 172 5.33 -6.06 16.34
C GLN A 172 4.02 -5.37 16.72
N ARG A 173 2.93 -5.61 15.99
CA ARG A 173 1.62 -5.03 16.30
C ARG A 173 1.07 -5.62 17.61
N PRO A 174 0.37 -4.82 18.44
CA PRO A 174 -0.31 -5.35 19.62
C PRO A 174 -1.32 -6.44 19.25
N ALA A 175 -1.50 -7.43 20.13
CA ALA A 175 -2.37 -8.58 19.87
C ALA A 175 -3.83 -8.20 19.55
N GLN A 176 -4.35 -7.09 20.11
CA GLN A 176 -5.69 -6.60 19.79
C GLN A 176 -5.82 -5.85 18.46
N HIS A 177 -4.71 -5.62 17.74
CA HIS A 177 -4.64 -4.88 16.48
C HIS A 177 -3.88 -5.65 15.40
N PHE A 178 -3.87 -6.99 15.49
CA PHE A 178 -3.14 -7.82 14.55
C PHE A 178 -3.76 -7.77 13.14
N VAL A 179 -2.93 -7.95 12.12
CA VAL A 179 -3.38 -8.12 10.73
C VAL A 179 -3.76 -9.57 10.55
N GLU A 180 -4.94 -9.84 10.00
CA GLU A 180 -5.45 -11.19 9.78
C GLU A 180 -4.95 -11.76 8.46
N GLU A 181 -4.82 -10.92 7.42
CA GLU A 181 -4.56 -11.40 6.07
C GLU A 181 -3.58 -10.51 5.31
N VAL A 182 -2.65 -11.16 4.59
CA VAL A 182 -1.73 -10.52 3.64
C VAL A 182 -1.82 -11.23 2.29
N ARG A 183 -2.08 -10.47 1.23
CA ARG A 183 -2.04 -10.96 -0.15
C ARG A 183 -0.87 -10.38 -0.93
N LEU A 184 -0.23 -11.25 -1.71
CA LEU A 184 0.90 -10.96 -2.56
C LEU A 184 0.50 -11.31 -4.00
N HIS A 185 0.08 -10.30 -4.77
CA HIS A 185 -0.40 -10.48 -6.13
C HIS A 185 0.64 -10.02 -7.13
N HIS A 186 1.02 -10.88 -8.07
CA HIS A 186 1.93 -10.53 -9.17
C HIS A 186 3.24 -9.84 -8.74
N CYS A 187 3.74 -10.11 -7.52
CA CYS A 187 4.98 -9.50 -7.03
C CYS A 187 6.18 -10.01 -7.84
N GLU A 188 7.00 -9.07 -8.30
CA GLU A 188 8.22 -9.36 -9.03
C GLU A 188 9.36 -9.67 -8.06
N ASN A 189 10.33 -10.46 -8.52
CA ASN A 189 11.48 -10.85 -7.72
C ASN A 189 11.14 -11.59 -6.41
N PHE A 190 9.90 -12.07 -6.30
CA PHE A 190 9.34 -12.76 -5.14
C PHE A 190 9.08 -14.23 -5.52
N GLY A 191 10.15 -15.04 -5.49
CA GLY A 191 10.12 -16.47 -5.82
C GLY A 191 9.55 -17.35 -4.71
N ALA A 192 9.43 -18.65 -4.98
CA ALA A 192 8.91 -19.62 -4.00
C ALA A 192 9.76 -19.69 -2.72
N ASP A 193 11.08 -19.56 -2.84
CA ASP A 193 12.01 -19.47 -1.71
C ASP A 193 11.74 -18.23 -0.82
N LYS A 194 11.38 -17.11 -1.45
CA LYS A 194 11.04 -15.87 -0.75
C LYS A 194 9.67 -15.92 -0.11
N PHE A 195 8.71 -16.58 -0.76
CA PHE A 195 7.41 -16.85 -0.16
C PHE A 195 7.55 -17.75 1.07
N GLU A 196 8.33 -18.83 0.99
CA GLU A 196 8.60 -19.70 2.13
C GLU A 196 9.29 -18.93 3.27
N LEU A 197 10.29 -18.10 2.95
CA LEU A 197 10.92 -17.20 3.92
C LEU A 197 9.90 -16.26 4.58
N PHE A 198 9.00 -15.67 3.81
CA PHE A 198 7.95 -14.78 4.32
C PHE A 198 7.05 -15.53 5.32
N CYS A 199 6.54 -16.71 4.95
CA CYS A 199 5.69 -17.55 5.80
C CYS A 199 6.40 -18.00 7.09
N ASN A 200 7.71 -18.26 7.03
CA ASN A 200 8.50 -18.65 8.19
C ASN A 200 8.77 -17.49 9.16
N LEU A 201 8.76 -16.24 8.66
CA LEU A 201 9.04 -15.05 9.46
C LEU A 201 7.80 -14.38 10.02
N VAL A 202 6.67 -14.43 9.31
CA VAL A 202 5.42 -13.79 9.73
C VAL A 202 4.74 -14.59 10.85
N ASN A 203 3.96 -13.90 11.69
CA ASN A 203 3.15 -14.54 12.72
C ASN A 203 2.23 -15.60 12.08
N PRO A 204 2.23 -16.85 12.57
CA PRO A 204 1.44 -17.94 11.98
C PRO A 204 -0.08 -17.74 12.09
N ALA A 205 -0.55 -16.77 12.85
CA ALA A 205 -1.95 -16.37 12.89
C ALA A 205 -2.38 -15.49 11.69
N ILE A 206 -1.43 -15.05 10.85
CA ILE A 206 -1.70 -14.26 9.65
C ILE A 206 -1.83 -15.21 8.47
N ASP A 207 -2.99 -15.17 7.81
CA ASP A 207 -3.21 -15.87 6.56
C ASP A 207 -2.44 -15.17 5.43
N VAL A 208 -1.59 -15.91 4.73
CA VAL A 208 -0.78 -15.38 3.63
C VAL A 208 -1.13 -16.06 2.32
N TYR A 209 -1.48 -15.26 1.32
CA TYR A 209 -1.80 -15.73 -0.03
C TYR A 209 -0.80 -15.15 -1.03
N TRP A 210 -0.30 -16.00 -1.93
CA TRP A 210 0.56 -15.59 -3.03
C TRP A 210 0.04 -16.14 -4.35
N SER A 211 -0.19 -15.27 -5.33
CA SER A 211 -0.77 -15.68 -6.62
C SER A 211 0.23 -16.34 -7.57
N GLY A 212 1.50 -16.46 -7.19
CA GLY A 212 2.58 -16.86 -8.11
C GLY A 212 2.92 -15.74 -9.11
N GLY A 213 4.20 -15.45 -9.29
CA GLY A 213 4.70 -14.68 -10.42
C GLY A 213 5.01 -15.62 -11.59
N LYS A 214 4.92 -15.14 -12.84
CA LYS A 214 5.61 -15.83 -13.95
C LYS A 214 7.10 -15.81 -13.62
N VAL A 215 7.69 -16.97 -13.36
CA VAL A 215 9.15 -17.10 -13.39
C VAL A 215 9.54 -16.86 -14.84
N GLU A 216 10.05 -15.68 -15.15
CA GLU A 216 10.78 -15.51 -16.41
C GLU A 216 11.98 -16.44 -16.32
N SER A 217 11.89 -17.56 -17.04
CA SER A 217 13.02 -18.42 -17.29
C SER A 217 14.09 -17.54 -17.93
N VAL A 218 15.11 -17.18 -17.16
CA VAL A 218 16.32 -16.55 -17.69
C VAL A 218 16.81 -17.50 -18.77
N GLY A 219 16.69 -17.08 -20.03
CA GLY A 219 17.15 -17.87 -21.16
C GLY A 219 18.61 -18.21 -20.94
N GLU A 220 18.90 -19.51 -20.84
CA GLU A 220 20.24 -20.05 -20.99
C GLU A 220 20.72 -19.68 -22.41
N GLY A 221 21.37 -18.53 -22.50
CA GLY A 221 22.01 -18.04 -23.70
C GLY A 221 23.44 -18.56 -23.79
N GLU A 222 23.65 -19.33 -24.86
CA GLU A 222 24.92 -19.58 -25.56
C GLU A 222 25.90 -20.60 -24.95
N GLU A 223 25.63 -21.88 -25.24
CA GLU A 223 26.72 -22.81 -25.56
C GLU A 223 27.45 -22.31 -26.82
N THR A 224 28.64 -21.76 -26.63
CA THR A 224 29.60 -21.52 -27.71
C THR A 224 30.11 -22.86 -28.24
N ASN A 225 29.67 -23.24 -29.44
CA ASN A 225 30.34 -24.27 -30.23
C ASN A 225 31.71 -23.75 -30.70
N VAL A 226 32.78 -24.45 -30.31
CA VAL A 226 34.11 -24.42 -30.96
C VAL A 226 34.43 -25.82 -31.45
#